data_AF-A0A397VBP8-F1
#
_entry.id   AF-A0A397VBP8-F1
#
_cell.length_a   1.000
_cell.length_b   1.000
_cell.length_c   1.000
_cell.angle_alpha   90.00
_cell.angle_beta   90.00
_cell.angle_gamma   90.00
#
_symmetry.space_group_name_H-M   'P 1'
#
loop_
_entity.id
_entity.type
_entity.pdbx_description
1 polymer ?
#
loop_
_entity_poly.entity_id
_entity_poly.type
_entity_poly.pdbx_seq_one_letter_code
_entity_poly.pdbx_strand_id
1 'polypeptide(L)'
;MTIFTYKSTLKITPGKVKRNEKSDIYSLGVLLWELTSGTSPFNNLTSVAVILKIINNEKEKVIPGTPTDYSELYKSCWSSDPDKRPTLEKI
;
A
#
# COMPACT_ATOMS: atom_id res chain seq x y z
N MET A 1 9.62 -0.62 11.44
CA MET A 1 8.54 0.28 10.97
C MET A 1 9.09 1.11 9.81
N THR A 2 9.37 0.45 8.68
CA THR A 2 9.96 1.09 7.50
C THR A 2 8.86 1.14 6.46
N ILE A 3 8.15 2.27 6.39
CA ILE A 3 7.25 2.56 5.29
C ILE A 3 8.14 2.67 4.05
N PHE A 4 8.14 1.61 3.23
CA PHE A 4 8.72 1.66 1.90
C PHE A 4 8.08 2.83 1.18
N THR A 5 8.89 3.84 0.89
CA THR A 5 8.49 5.04 0.16
C THR A 5 8.01 4.60 -1.22
N TYR A 6 6.68 4.56 -1.36
CA TYR A 6 6.00 4.25 -2.60
C TYR A 6 6.31 5.36 -3.61
N LYS A 7 7.30 5.06 -4.45
CA LYS A 7 7.94 5.97 -5.38
C LYS A 7 7.07 6.11 -6.63
N SER A 8 6.04 6.94 -6.52
CA SER A 8 5.36 7.48 -7.69
C SER A 8 6.25 8.52 -8.37
N THR A 9 6.84 8.12 -9.50
CA THR A 9 7.19 8.99 -10.64
C THR A 9 7.96 10.31 -10.42
N LEU A 10 8.71 10.51 -9.33
CA LEU A 10 9.57 11.70 -9.21
C LEU A 10 10.98 11.37 -8.71
N LYS A 11 11.94 11.60 -9.62
CA LYS A 11 13.36 11.96 -9.45
C LYS A 11 13.98 11.64 -8.07
N ILE A 12 14.87 10.64 -8.02
CA ILE A 12 15.77 10.48 -6.86
C ILE A 12 16.70 11.68 -6.83
N THR A 13 16.53 12.56 -5.86
CA THR A 13 17.56 13.50 -5.41
C THR A 13 17.93 13.09 -3.98
N PRO A 14 19.21 12.80 -3.67
CA PRO A 14 19.61 12.40 -2.34
C PRO A 14 19.46 13.62 -1.42
N GLY A 15 18.46 13.63 -0.53
CA GLY A 15 18.42 14.62 0.55
C GLY A 15 17.06 15.16 1.01
N LYS A 16 15.94 14.93 0.30
CA LYS A 16 14.61 15.33 0.79
C LYS A 16 13.53 14.30 0.45
N VAL A 17 13.13 13.50 1.43
CA VAL A 17 11.90 12.70 1.35
C VAL A 17 10.72 13.68 1.45
N LYS A 18 10.08 13.96 0.31
CA LYS A 18 8.84 14.76 0.29
C LYS A 18 7.70 13.88 0.78
N ARG A 19 7.11 14.22 1.93
CA ARG A 19 5.87 13.58 2.38
C ARG A 19 4.77 13.85 1.35
N ASN A 20 4.06 12.80 0.99
CA ASN A 20 2.96 12.86 0.04
C ASN A 20 1.76 12.14 0.67
N GLU A 21 0.63 12.83 0.76
CA GLU A 21 -0.63 12.27 1.27
C GLU A 21 -0.97 10.95 0.56
N LYS A 22 -0.73 10.85 -0.75
CA LYS A 22 -0.96 9.61 -1.51
C LYS A 22 -0.10 8.43 -1.04
N SER A 23 1.08 8.68 -0.47
CA SER A 23 1.93 7.64 0.14
C SER A 23 1.38 7.20 1.50
N ASP A 24 0.79 8.12 2.25
CA ASP A 24 0.15 7.82 3.53
C ASP A 24 -1.12 6.98 3.30
N ILE A 25 -1.93 7.32 2.29
CA ILE A 25 -3.10 6.51 1.87
C ILE A 25 -2.71 5.09 1.45
N TYR A 26 -1.60 4.93 0.73
CA TYR A 26 -1.10 3.59 0.38
C TYR A 26 -0.78 2.77 1.63
N SER A 27 -0.08 3.38 2.58
CA SER A 27 0.29 2.74 3.84
C SER A 27 -0.96 2.38 4.65
N LEU A 28 -1.99 3.23 4.62
CA LEU A 28 -3.29 2.94 5.22
C LEU A 28 -3.97 1.73 4.57
N GLY A 29 -3.94 1.59 3.24
CA GLY A 29 -4.48 0.41 2.56
C GLY A 29 -3.82 -0.90 3.01
N VAL A 30 -2.50 -0.90 3.14
CA VAL A 30 -1.74 -2.05 3.65
C VAL A 30 -2.14 -2.38 5.10
N LEU A 31 -2.30 -1.36 5.95
CA LEU A 31 -2.74 -1.54 7.34
C LEU A 31 -4.17 -2.10 7.43
N LEU A 32 -5.11 -1.60 6.62
CA LEU A 32 -6.48 -2.10 6.57
C LEU A 32 -6.52 -3.58 6.17
N TRP A 33 -5.69 -3.99 5.20
CA TRP A 33 -5.56 -5.40 4.86
C TRP A 33 -4.97 -6.23 6.00
N GLU A 34 -3.92 -5.74 6.67
CA GLU A 34 -3.30 -6.40 7.83
C GLU A 34 -4.30 -6.61 8.99
N LEU A 35 -5.20 -5.65 9.22
CA LEU A 35 -6.29 -5.77 10.20
C LEU A 35 -7.27 -6.89 9.83
N THR A 36 -7.58 -7.06 8.54
CA THR A 36 -8.50 -8.13 8.08
C THR A 36 -7.84 -9.51 8.06
N SER A 37 -6.56 -9.59 7.73
CA SER A 37 -5.84 -10.85 7.60
C SER A 37 -5.31 -11.35 8.94
N GLY A 38 -5.18 -10.46 9.93
CA GLY A 38 -4.49 -10.73 11.21
C GLY A 38 -3.02 -11.14 11.00
N THR A 39 -2.47 -10.91 9.82
CA THR A 39 -1.17 -11.43 9.39
C THR A 39 -0.37 -10.32 8.74
N SER A 40 0.92 -10.21 9.07
CA SER A 40 1.78 -9.21 8.44
C SER A 40 1.94 -9.52 6.94
N PRO A 41 1.70 -8.55 6.03
CA PRO A 41 1.74 -8.74 4.57
C PRO A 41 3.11 -9.20 4.06
N PHE A 42 4.17 -8.91 4.83
CA PHE A 42 5.55 -9.23 4.48
C PHE A 42 6.19 -10.24 5.43
N ASN A 43 5.37 -11.05 6.11
CA ASN A 43 5.90 -12.06 7.01
C ASN A 43 6.89 -12.98 6.26
N ASN A 44 8.10 -13.14 6.80
CA ASN A 44 9.21 -13.91 6.22
C ASN A 44 9.72 -13.46 4.83
N LEU A 45 9.41 -12.23 4.37
CA LEU A 45 9.95 -11.69 3.11
C LEU A 45 11.16 -10.79 3.35
N THR A 46 12.20 -10.96 2.53
CA THR A 46 13.31 -10.01 2.49
C THR A 46 12.86 -8.70 1.82
N SER A 47 13.53 -7.59 2.14
CA SER A 47 13.24 -6.28 1.53
C SER A 47 13.27 -6.32 0.00
N VAL A 48 14.16 -7.13 -0.59
CA VAL A 48 14.25 -7.34 -2.04
C VAL A 48 13.01 -8.06 -2.57
N ALA A 49 12.53 -9.10 -1.89
CA ALA A 49 11.32 -9.82 -2.29
C ALA A 49 10.07 -8.93 -2.21
N VAL A 50 9.98 -8.06 -1.20
CA VAL A 50 8.90 -7.06 -1.07
C VAL A 50 8.92 -6.09 -2.25
N ILE A 51 10.09 -5.56 -2.59
CA ILE A 51 10.25 -4.65 -3.73
C ILE A 51 9.85 -5.34 -5.04
N LEU A 52 10.27 -6.59 -5.25
CA LEU A 52 9.91 -7.35 -6.45
C LEU A 52 8.40 -7.57 -6.56
N LYS A 53 7.71 -7.93 -5.46
CA LYS A 53 6.25 -8.07 -5.45
C LYS A 53 5.55 -6.77 -5.83
N ILE A 54 6.01 -5.64 -5.29
CA ILE A 54 5.46 -4.32 -5.60
C ILE A 54 5.69 -3.97 -7.08
N ILE A 55 6.90 -4.22 -7.61
CA ILE A 55 7.24 -3.98 -9.02
C ILE A 55 6.38 -4.84 -9.94
N ASN A 56 6.15 -6.10 -9.57
CA ASN A 56 5.30 -7.04 -10.31
C ASN A 56 3.81 -6.75 -10.16
N ASN A 57 3.43 -5.76 -9.35
CA ASN A 57 2.05 -5.42 -9.03
C ASN A 57 1.26 -6.62 -8.45
N GLU A 58 1.96 -7.50 -7.73
CA GLU A 58 1.37 -8.63 -7.02
C GLU A 58 0.59 -8.08 -5.81
N LYS A 59 -0.74 -8.19 -5.86
CA LYS A 59 -1.64 -7.74 -4.80
C LYS A 59 -2.05 -8.90 -3.91
N GLU A 60 -2.25 -8.60 -2.64
CA GLU A 60 -2.71 -9.57 -1.66
C GLU A 60 -4.11 -10.08 -2.00
N LYS A 61 -4.37 -11.34 -1.63
CA LYS A 61 -5.69 -11.95 -1.81
C LYS A 61 -6.68 -11.32 -0.82
N VAL A 62 -7.92 -11.15 -1.28
CA VAL A 62 -9.03 -10.78 -0.41
C VAL A 62 -9.24 -11.90 0.60
N ILE A 63 -9.34 -11.53 1.87
CA ILE A 63 -9.57 -12.48 2.96
C ILE A 63 -11.05 -12.90 2.95
N PRO A 64 -11.36 -14.20 2.90
CA PRO A 64 -12.73 -14.69 2.95
C PRO A 64 -13.47 -14.17 4.19
N GLY A 65 -14.69 -13.66 4.01
CA GLY A 65 -15.48 -13.07 5.10
C GLY A 65 -15.28 -11.57 5.33
N THR A 66 -14.33 -10.94 4.62
CA THR A 66 -14.24 -9.46 4.61
C THR A 66 -15.42 -8.87 3.84
N PRO A 67 -16.14 -7.88 4.38
CA PRO A 67 -17.19 -7.18 3.63
C PRO A 67 -16.66 -6.62 2.31
N THR A 68 -17.46 -6.72 1.24
CA THR A 68 -17.05 -6.29 -0.10
C THR A 68 -16.57 -4.84 -0.11
N ASP A 69 -17.35 -3.94 0.49
CA ASP A 69 -17.04 -2.51 0.59
C ASP A 69 -15.69 -2.25 1.26
N TYR A 70 -15.39 -2.99 2.33
CA TYR A 70 -14.11 -2.88 3.03
C TYR A 70 -12.95 -3.39 2.15
N SER A 71 -13.19 -4.47 1.40
CA SER A 71 -12.20 -5.02 0.47
C SER A 71 -11.90 -4.08 -0.69
N GLU A 72 -12.91 -3.37 -1.17
CA GLU A 72 -12.77 -2.37 -2.24
C GLU A 72 -12.05 -1.11 -1.73
N LEU A 73 -12.34 -0.70 -0.50
CA LEU A 73 -11.67 0.42 0.15
C LEU A 73 -10.15 0.24 0.19
N TYR A 74 -9.64 -0.81 0.83
CA TYR A 74 -8.19 -0.99 0.92
C TYR A 74 -7.54 -1.24 -0.45
N LYS A 75 -8.29 -1.85 -1.40
CA LYS A 75 -7.84 -2.01 -2.79
C LYS A 75 -7.64 -0.68 -3.51
N SER A 76 -8.53 0.28 -3.27
CA SER A 76 -8.41 1.62 -3.82
C SER A 76 -7.25 2.40 -3.21
N CYS A 77 -7.01 2.24 -1.90
CA CYS A 77 -5.94 2.89 -1.15
C CYS A 77 -4.54 2.51 -1.65
N TRP A 78 -4.31 1.24 -2.00
CA TRP A 78 -3.02 0.76 -2.49
C TRP A 78 -2.91 0.69 -4.02
N SER A 79 -3.74 1.44 -4.76
CA SER A 79 -3.67 1.49 -6.23
C SER A 79 -2.25 1.81 -6.72
N SER A 80 -1.82 1.14 -7.79
CA SER A 80 -0.51 1.38 -8.42
C SER A 80 -0.39 2.81 -8.96
N ASP A 81 -1.53 3.35 -9.38
CA ASP A 81 -1.70 4.73 -9.81
C ASP A 81 -2.07 5.60 -8.58
N PRO A 82 -1.21 6.55 -8.17
CA PRO A 82 -1.46 7.44 -7.03
C PRO A 82 -2.69 8.33 -7.19
N ASP A 83 -3.03 8.70 -8.43
CA ASP A 83 -4.15 9.61 -8.71
C ASP A 83 -5.49 8.90 -8.53
N LYS A 84 -5.51 7.57 -8.68
CA LYS A 84 -6.67 6.72 -8.40
C LYS A 84 -6.90 6.45 -6.92
N ARG A 85 -5.96 6.82 -6.05
CA ARG A 85 -6.13 6.62 -4.60
C ARG A 85 -7.12 7.64 -4.05
N PRO A 86 -8.01 7.24 -3.14
CA PRO A 86 -8.91 8.18 -2.47
C PRO A 86 -8.13 9.24 -1.70
N THR A 87 -8.80 10.35 -1.40
CA THR A 87 -8.33 11.33 -0.41
C THR A 87 -8.73 10.86 0.98
N LEU A 88 -8.07 11.35 2.03
CA LEU A 88 -8.42 10.97 3.40
C LEU A 88 -9.90 11.25 3.74
N GLU A 89 -10.48 12.30 3.17
CA GLU A 89 -11.90 12.66 3.34
C GLU A 89 -12.89 11.63 2.77
N LYS A 90 -12.44 10.74 1.87
CA LYS A 90 -13.26 9.73 1.19
C LYS A 90 -13.08 8.32 1.75
N ILE A 91 -12.27 8.18 2.80
CA ILE A 91 -11.97 6.92 3.51
C ILE A 91 -12.72 6.95 4.83
#